data_AF-A0A9E4J5G2-F1
#
_entry.id   AF-A0A9E4J5G2-F1
#
_cell.length_a   1.000
_cell.length_b   1.000
_cell.length_c   1.000
_cell.angle_alpha   90.00
_cell.angle_beta   90.00
_cell.angle_gamma   90.00
#
_symmetry.space_group_name_H-M   'P 1'
#
loop_
_entity.id
_entity.type
_entity.pdbx_description
1 polymer ?
#
loop_
_entity_poly.entity_id
_entity_poly.type
_entity_poly.pdbx_seq_one_letter_code
_entity_poly.pdbx_strand_id
1 'polypeptide(L)'
;MRVARYYCPTAHRTFSLLPDCLASRLSGSLEEVEAVVTAVEAAPSIEAAADRLRPDIELPGAVRWVRRRYSATRAALLVLVTSTPALLGNCEPTLAEVRQRLGTPVLRHVRAESEKQLGALPAPVGFGPRSRAASRLWTPREHETGPDPPP
;
A
#
# COMPACT_ATOMS: atom_id res chain seq x y z
N MET A 1 -15.16 -5.36 -4.89
CA MET A 1 -14.84 -3.98 -5.32
C MET A 1 -14.98 -3.91 -6.85
N ARG A 2 -15.68 -2.92 -7.39
CA ARG A 2 -15.83 -2.71 -8.85
C ARG A 2 -14.86 -1.61 -9.29
N VAL A 3 -14.03 -1.86 -10.32
CA VAL A 3 -13.08 -0.87 -10.85
C VAL A 3 -13.63 -0.30 -12.16
N ALA A 4 -13.84 1.00 -12.21
CA ALA A 4 -14.32 1.66 -13.43
C ALA A 4 -13.24 1.63 -14.53
N ARG A 5 -13.66 1.22 -15.74
CA ARG A 5 -12.83 1.25 -16.96
C ARG A 5 -13.40 2.32 -17.89
N TYR A 6 -12.53 3.19 -18.37
CA TYR A 6 -12.86 4.28 -19.27
C TYR A 6 -12.14 4.06 -20.60
N TYR A 7 -12.86 4.28 -21.70
CA TYR A 7 -12.28 4.29 -23.03
C TYR A 7 -11.99 5.73 -23.45
N CYS A 8 -10.74 6.02 -23.83
CA CYS A 8 -10.38 7.27 -24.48
C CYS A 8 -10.44 7.06 -26.00
N PRO A 9 -11.42 7.65 -26.71
CA PRO A 9 -11.54 7.50 -28.16
C PRO A 9 -10.38 8.16 -28.91
N THR A 10 -9.88 9.29 -28.43
CA THR A 10 -8.75 10.01 -29.06
C THR A 10 -7.45 9.23 -29.01
N ALA A 11 -7.19 8.53 -27.90
CA ALA A 11 -5.97 7.74 -27.73
C ALA A 11 -6.17 6.26 -28.12
N HIS A 12 -7.40 5.85 -28.46
CA HIS A 12 -7.82 4.46 -28.63
C HIS A 12 -7.34 3.52 -27.51
N ARG A 13 -7.37 4.00 -26.26
CA ARG A 13 -6.86 3.27 -25.08
C ARG A 13 -7.94 3.16 -24.02
N THR A 14 -8.03 1.98 -23.42
CA THR A 14 -8.82 1.79 -22.20
C THR A 14 -7.92 1.99 -21.00
N PHE A 15 -8.29 2.90 -20.10
CA PHE A 15 -7.62 3.09 -18.82
C PHE A 15 -8.61 2.85 -17.69
N SER A 16 -8.14 2.31 -16.58
CA SER A 16 -8.93 2.15 -15.36
C SER A 16 -8.48 3.18 -14.34
N LEU A 17 -9.42 3.84 -13.68
CA LEU A 17 -9.13 4.54 -12.43
C LEU A 17 -9.03 3.47 -11.35
N LEU A 18 -7.89 2.77 -11.31
CA LEU A 18 -7.55 1.91 -10.19
C LEU A 18 -7.55 2.80 -8.95
N PRO A 19 -8.37 2.51 -7.93
CA PRO A 19 -8.25 3.23 -6.68
C PRO A 19 -6.84 3.07 -6.15
N ASP A 20 -6.30 4.10 -5.49
CA ASP A 20 -4.90 4.13 -5.04
C ASP A 20 -4.50 2.90 -4.19
N CYS A 21 -5.49 2.25 -3.58
CA CYS A 21 -5.35 0.98 -2.88
C CYS A 21 -4.83 -0.18 -3.74
N LEU A 22 -5.29 -0.27 -4.99
CA LEU A 22 -4.84 -1.34 -5.90
C LEU A 22 -3.45 -1.06 -6.46
N ALA A 23 -3.05 0.21 -6.57
CA ALA A 23 -1.67 0.56 -6.86
C ALA A 23 -0.73 0.20 -5.70
N SER A 24 -1.23 0.24 -4.46
CA SER A 24 -0.46 0.04 -3.23
C SER A 24 -0.43 -1.40 -2.71
N ARG A 25 -1.02 -2.37 -3.44
CA ARG A 25 -1.12 -3.80 -3.03
C ARG A 25 -1.79 -4.02 -1.66
N LEU A 26 -2.56 -3.04 -1.18
CA LEU A 26 -3.32 -3.11 0.07
C LEU A 26 -4.81 -2.97 -0.27
N SER A 27 -5.67 -3.67 0.46
CA SER A 27 -7.11 -3.38 0.36
C SER A 27 -7.42 -2.08 1.11
N GLY A 28 -8.32 -1.26 0.56
CA GLY A 28 -8.76 -0.01 1.19
C GLY A 28 -7.91 1.22 0.82
N SER A 29 -8.50 2.42 0.86
CA SER A 29 -7.88 3.67 0.39
C SER A 29 -6.55 4.02 1.11
N LEU A 30 -5.75 4.93 0.54
CA LEU A 30 -4.55 5.43 1.24
C LEU A 30 -4.89 6.09 2.57
N GLU A 31 -6.03 6.78 2.66
CA GLU A 31 -6.54 7.37 3.90
C GLU A 31 -6.89 6.29 4.93
N GLU A 32 -7.51 5.17 4.52
CA GLU A 32 -7.76 4.03 5.40
C GLU A 32 -6.43 3.42 5.90
N VAL A 33 -5.43 3.31 5.03
CA VAL A 33 -4.09 2.83 5.42
C VAL A 33 -3.46 3.78 6.44
N GLU A 34 -3.53 5.10 6.23
CA GLU A 34 -3.04 6.08 7.19
C GLU A 34 -3.73 6.01 8.53
N ALA A 35 -5.06 5.89 8.52
CA ALA A 35 -5.85 5.78 9.75
C ALA A 35 -5.45 4.55 10.56
N VAL A 36 -5.24 3.41 9.89
CA VAL A 36 -4.74 2.18 10.52
C VAL A 36 -3.35 2.38 11.10
N VAL A 37 -2.42 2.96 10.35
CA VAL A 37 -1.04 3.14 10.82
C VAL A 37 -0.98 4.14 11.97
N THR A 38 -1.74 5.25 11.89
CA THR A 38 -1.88 6.21 12.99
C THR A 38 -2.41 5.53 14.25
N ALA A 39 -3.41 4.67 14.10
CA ALA A 39 -3.98 3.88 15.19
C ALA A 39 -2.99 2.89 15.82
N VAL A 40 -2.04 2.36 15.03
CA VAL A 40 -0.99 1.45 15.50
C VAL A 40 0.12 2.23 16.22
N GLU A 41 0.57 3.36 15.66
CA GLU A 41 1.59 4.21 16.26
C GLU A 41 1.14 4.76 17.64
N ALA A 42 -0.16 4.98 17.83
CA ALA A 42 -0.74 5.42 19.10
C ALA A 42 -1.09 4.29 20.09
N ALA A 43 -0.98 3.02 19.69
CA ALA A 43 -1.37 1.88 20.52
C ALA A 43 -0.20 1.38 21.38
N PRO A 44 -0.48 0.78 22.56
CA PRO A 44 0.56 0.19 23.40
C PRO A 44 1.19 -1.07 22.76
N SER A 45 0.48 -1.74 21.84
CA SER A 45 0.97 -2.88 21.08
C SER A 45 0.22 -3.05 19.76
N ILE A 46 0.80 -3.84 18.84
CA ILE A 46 0.15 -4.19 17.57
C ILE A 46 -1.09 -5.04 17.84
N GLU A 47 -1.04 -5.94 18.82
CA GLU A 47 -2.14 -6.79 19.24
C GLU A 47 -3.32 -5.95 19.75
N ALA A 48 -3.06 -4.94 20.58
CA ALA A 48 -4.09 -4.01 21.06
C ALA A 48 -4.70 -3.18 19.92
N ALA A 49 -3.88 -2.73 18.97
CA ALA A 49 -4.38 -2.05 17.77
C ALA A 49 -5.22 -2.99 16.91
N ALA A 50 -4.77 -4.23 16.72
CA ALA A 50 -5.43 -5.22 15.89
C ALA A 50 -6.81 -5.61 16.43
N ASP A 51 -6.89 -5.87 17.73
CA ASP A 51 -8.14 -6.22 18.42
C ASP A 51 -9.20 -5.10 18.28
N ARG A 52 -8.75 -3.84 18.40
CA ARG A 52 -9.62 -2.66 18.20
C ARG A 52 -10.02 -2.43 16.74
N LEU A 53 -9.11 -2.61 15.80
CA LEU A 53 -9.31 -2.24 14.39
C LEU A 53 -10.09 -3.30 13.60
N ARG A 54 -9.97 -4.58 13.97
CA ARG A 54 -10.57 -5.71 13.26
C ARG A 54 -11.19 -6.73 14.24
N PRO A 55 -12.20 -6.33 15.04
CA PRO A 55 -12.88 -7.23 15.97
C PRO A 55 -13.73 -8.30 15.25
N ASP A 56 -13.91 -8.15 13.93
CA ASP A 56 -14.70 -9.05 13.06
C ASP A 56 -13.97 -10.35 12.69
N ILE A 57 -12.68 -10.49 13.02
CA ILE A 57 -11.86 -11.66 12.72
C ILE A 57 -11.01 -12.06 13.93
N GLU A 58 -10.51 -13.29 13.93
CA GLU A 58 -9.63 -13.77 14.99
C GLU A 58 -8.33 -12.94 15.09
N LEU A 59 -7.85 -12.75 16.32
CA LEU A 59 -6.69 -11.91 16.64
C LEU A 59 -5.45 -12.22 15.78
N PRO A 60 -5.05 -13.47 15.50
CA PRO A 60 -3.92 -13.74 14.62
C PRO A 60 -4.12 -13.20 13.19
N GLY A 61 -5.35 -13.25 12.68
CA GLY A 61 -5.74 -12.68 11.40
C GLY A 61 -5.67 -11.15 11.42
N ALA A 62 -6.22 -10.53 12.46
CA ALA A 62 -6.18 -9.09 12.68
C ALA A 62 -4.73 -8.57 12.75
N VAL A 63 -3.87 -9.22 13.53
CA VAL A 63 -2.45 -8.86 13.67
C VAL A 63 -1.73 -8.94 12.33
N ARG A 64 -1.93 -10.01 11.54
CA ARG A 64 -1.34 -10.11 10.18
C ARG A 64 -1.82 -8.98 9.27
N TRP A 65 -3.11 -8.64 9.32
CA TRP A 65 -3.71 -7.58 8.52
C TRP A 65 -3.14 -6.20 8.85
N VAL A 66 -2.94 -5.92 10.15
CA VAL A 66 -2.31 -4.69 10.66
C VAL A 66 -0.83 -4.63 10.29
N ARG A 67 -0.06 -5.69 10.60
CA ARG A 67 1.38 -5.74 10.32
C ARG A 67 1.69 -5.51 8.86
N ARG A 68 0.91 -6.10 7.94
CA ARG A 68 1.12 -5.88 6.50
C ARG A 68 1.01 -4.41 6.11
N ARG A 69 0.05 -3.67 6.67
CA ARG A 69 -0.13 -2.22 6.40
C ARG A 69 0.95 -1.38 7.05
N TYR A 70 1.24 -1.67 8.32
CA TYR A 70 2.26 -0.96 9.09
C TYR A 70 3.65 -1.12 8.47
N SER A 71 4.10 -2.34 8.19
CA SER A 71 5.42 -2.59 7.64
C SER A 71 5.59 -1.99 6.24
N ALA A 72 4.56 -2.07 5.38
CA ALA A 72 4.61 -1.46 4.05
C ALA A 72 4.73 0.08 4.15
N THR A 73 3.92 0.69 5.01
CA THR A 73 3.94 2.15 5.21
C THR A 73 5.27 2.61 5.79
N ARG A 74 5.79 1.93 6.82
CA ARG A 74 7.09 2.24 7.42
C ARG A 74 8.23 2.14 6.40
N ALA A 75 8.21 1.14 5.52
CA ALA A 75 9.19 1.03 4.45
C ALA A 75 9.12 2.22 3.47
N ALA A 76 7.90 2.65 3.10
CA ALA A 76 7.72 3.80 2.23
C ALA A 76 8.15 5.12 2.89
N LEU A 77 7.84 5.34 4.17
CA LEU A 77 8.28 6.52 4.92
C LEU A 77 9.81 6.55 5.06
N LEU A 78 10.45 5.41 5.30
CA LEU A 78 11.91 5.34 5.34
C LEU A 78 12.53 5.76 4.00
N VAL A 79 12.00 5.26 2.88
CA VAL A 79 12.47 5.67 1.55
C VAL A 79 12.25 7.16 1.34
N LEU A 80 11.10 7.69 1.72
CA LEU A 80 10.78 9.12 1.60
C LEU A 80 11.76 10.01 2.38
N VAL A 81 11.98 9.72 3.67
CA VAL A 81 12.86 10.48 4.55
C VAL A 81 14.30 10.43 4.01
N THR A 82 14.75 9.26 3.55
CA THR A 82 16.12 9.09 3.03
C THR A 82 16.32 9.70 1.65
N SER A 83 15.28 9.75 0.80
CA SER A 83 15.37 10.32 -0.56
C SER A 83 15.14 11.83 -0.58
N THR A 84 14.49 12.40 0.44
CA THR A 84 14.06 13.80 0.45
C THR A 84 14.48 14.56 1.71
N PRO A 85 15.79 14.54 2.07
CA PRO A 85 16.29 15.17 3.30
C PRO A 85 16.09 16.70 3.30
N ALA A 86 16.00 17.34 2.13
CA ALA A 86 15.77 18.78 2.02
C ALA A 86 14.38 19.22 2.53
N LEU A 87 13.35 18.37 2.41
CA LEU A 87 11.99 18.69 2.86
C LEU A 87 11.70 18.17 4.26
N LEU A 88 12.29 17.03 4.64
CA LEU A 88 11.96 16.33 5.87
C LEU A 88 13.04 16.44 6.96
N GLY A 89 14.27 16.81 6.60
CA GLY A 89 15.39 16.84 7.54
C GLY A 89 15.63 15.48 8.18
N ASN A 90 16.05 15.49 9.45
CA ASN A 90 16.23 14.29 10.27
C ASN A 90 14.90 13.88 10.94
N CYS A 91 13.89 13.58 10.15
CA CYS A 91 12.59 13.09 10.62
C CYS A 91 12.64 11.58 10.87
N GLU A 92 12.03 11.10 11.94
CA GLU A 92 11.75 9.67 12.10
C GLU A 92 10.71 9.23 11.05
N PRO A 93 10.83 8.00 10.51
CA PRO A 93 9.93 7.48 9.49
C PRO A 93 8.60 6.99 10.10
N THR A 94 7.91 7.88 10.83
CA THR A 94 6.57 7.69 11.41
C THR A 94 5.58 8.61 10.73
N LEU A 95 4.30 8.21 10.66
CA LEU A 95 3.27 9.10 10.11
C LEU A 95 3.09 10.35 10.96
N ALA A 96 3.22 10.22 12.28
CA ALA A 96 3.11 11.36 13.19
C ALA A 96 4.11 12.48 12.86
N GLU A 97 5.39 12.17 12.70
CA GLU A 97 6.41 13.19 12.42
C GLU A 97 6.35 13.72 10.99
N VAL A 98 6.17 12.84 10.00
CA VAL A 98 6.08 13.26 8.60
C VAL A 98 4.85 14.16 8.39
N ARG A 99 3.75 13.90 9.10
CA ARG A 99 2.54 14.75 9.10
C ARG A 99 2.81 16.15 9.60
N GLN A 100 3.66 16.33 10.60
CA GLN A 100 4.01 17.67 11.10
C GLN A 100 4.77 18.50 10.05
N ARG A 101 5.42 17.85 9.07
CA ARG A 101 6.18 18.51 8.02
C ARG A 101 5.39 18.74 6.73
N LEU A 102 4.60 17.76 6.32
CA LEU A 102 3.91 17.74 5.01
C LEU A 102 2.39 18.00 5.10
N GLY A 103 1.80 18.02 6.29
CA GLY A 103 0.36 18.12 6.47
C GLY A 103 -0.38 16.79 6.27
N THR A 104 -1.69 16.85 6.04
CA THR A 104 -2.58 15.68 5.90
C THR A 104 -3.45 15.75 4.65
N PRO A 105 -3.75 14.62 3.97
CA PRO A 105 -3.25 13.25 4.21
C PRO A 105 -1.85 13.02 3.60
N VAL A 106 -0.93 12.45 4.40
CA VAL A 106 0.51 12.33 4.08
C VAL A 106 0.75 11.44 2.87
N LEU A 107 0.22 10.21 2.86
CA LEU A 107 0.46 9.22 1.82
C LEU A 107 -0.08 9.68 0.46
N ARG A 108 -1.20 10.41 0.45
CA ARG A 108 -1.74 10.99 -0.78
C ARG A 108 -0.87 12.14 -1.27
N HIS A 109 -0.44 13.02 -0.37
CA HIS A 109 0.44 14.15 -0.72
C HIS A 109 1.78 13.65 -1.26
N VAL A 110 2.43 12.74 -0.53
CA VAL A 110 3.68 12.08 -0.92
C VAL A 110 3.55 11.40 -2.29
N ARG A 111 2.44 10.71 -2.55
CA ARG A 111 2.18 10.06 -3.83
C ARG A 111 2.00 11.06 -4.98
N ALA A 112 1.36 12.20 -4.73
CA ALA A 112 1.22 13.26 -5.72
C ALA A 112 2.58 13.91 -6.05
N GLU A 113 3.37 14.26 -5.04
CA GLU A 113 4.71 14.84 -5.22
C GLU A 113 5.68 13.86 -5.93
N SER A 114 5.47 12.56 -5.72
CA SER A 114 6.33 11.51 -6.29
C SER A 114 5.80 10.92 -7.60
N GLU A 115 4.88 11.58 -8.30
CA GLU A 115 4.18 11.03 -9.49
C GLU A 115 5.16 10.44 -10.52
N LYS A 116 6.26 11.14 -10.80
CA LYS A 116 7.28 10.73 -11.79
C LYS A 116 8.08 9.50 -11.35
N GLN A 117 8.04 9.15 -10.07
CA GLN A 117 8.89 8.13 -9.44
C GLN A 117 8.09 6.95 -8.85
N LEU A 118 6.76 6.94 -9.01
CA LEU A 118 5.88 5.90 -8.43
C LEU A 118 6.27 4.47 -8.82
N GLY A 119 6.89 4.28 -10.00
CA GLY A 119 7.39 2.98 -10.44
C GLY A 119 8.56 2.42 -9.62
N ALA A 120 9.37 3.29 -9.02
CA ALA A 120 10.51 2.90 -8.19
C ALA A 120 10.14 2.81 -6.69
N LEU A 121 9.09 3.50 -6.28
CA LEU A 121 8.70 3.57 -4.87
C LEU A 121 8.01 2.29 -4.37
N PRO A 122 8.26 1.88 -3.12
CA PRO A 122 7.56 0.77 -2.51
C PRO A 122 6.08 1.11 -2.27
N ALA A 123 5.26 0.06 -2.21
CA ALA A 123 3.93 0.17 -1.64
C ALA A 123 4.01 0.67 -0.18
N PRO A 124 3.06 1.49 0.31
CA PRO A 124 1.82 1.85 -0.38
C PRO A 124 1.88 3.08 -1.28
N VAL A 125 2.97 3.82 -1.28
CA VAL A 125 3.10 5.08 -2.03
C VAL A 125 3.26 4.82 -3.53
N GLY A 126 4.18 3.94 -3.90
CA GLY A 126 4.44 3.54 -5.29
C GLY A 126 3.78 2.21 -5.65
N PHE A 127 4.11 1.70 -6.84
CA PHE A 127 3.58 0.44 -7.35
C PHE A 127 4.22 -0.81 -6.71
N GLY A 128 5.26 -0.60 -5.90
CA GLY A 128 6.05 -1.65 -5.29
C GLY A 128 6.84 -2.38 -6.38
N PRO A 129 8.17 -2.17 -6.50
CA PRO A 129 8.97 -2.96 -7.43
C PRO A 129 8.73 -4.44 -7.12
N ARG A 130 8.41 -5.24 -8.15
CA ARG A 130 8.26 -6.69 -7.98
C ARG A 130 9.53 -7.20 -7.32
N SER A 131 9.41 -7.82 -6.15
CA SER A 131 10.57 -8.45 -5.54
C SER A 131 11.13 -9.46 -6.54
N ARG A 132 12.44 -9.35 -6.82
CA ARG A 132 13.15 -10.26 -7.74
C ARG A 132 13.03 -11.74 -7.30
N ALA A 133 12.68 -11.97 -6.03
CA ALA A 133 12.36 -13.28 -5.47
C ALA A 133 11.01 -13.82 -5.96
N ALA A 134 9.96 -12.98 -6.06
CA ALA A 134 8.65 -13.40 -6.56
C ALA A 134 8.69 -13.76 -8.06
N SER A 135 9.56 -13.11 -8.84
CA SER A 135 9.74 -13.47 -10.26
C SER A 135 10.45 -14.80 -10.49
N ARG A 136 11.19 -15.32 -9.49
CA ARG A 136 11.86 -16.64 -9.59
C ARG A 136 10.94 -17.80 -9.19
N LEU A 137 9.88 -17.52 -8.43
CA LEU A 137 8.87 -18.51 -8.04
C LEU A 137 7.66 -18.54 -8.99
N TRP A 138 7.61 -17.63 -9.97
CA TRP A 138 6.63 -17.67 -11.04
C TRP A 138 7.08 -18.69 -12.08
N THR A 139 6.79 -19.96 -11.85
CA THR A 139 6.53 -20.87 -12.96
C THR A 139 5.18 -20.46 -13.55
N PRO A 140 5.08 -20.23 -14.87
CA PRO A 140 3.78 -20.08 -15.50
C PRO A 140 3.11 -21.45 -15.45
N ARG A 141 2.45 -21.77 -14.35
CA ARG A 141 1.35 -22.74 -14.36
C ARG A 141 0.15 -22.00 -14.91
N GLU A 142 0.16 -21.83 -16.22
CA GLU A 142 -1.06 -21.60 -16.98
C GLU A 142 -1.96 -22.81 -16.67
N HIS A 143 -3.09 -22.58 -16.04
CA HIS A 143 -4.15 -23.59 -16.05
C HIS A 143 -4.71 -23.61 -17.47
N GLU A 144 -4.64 -24.75 -18.15
CA GLU A 144 -5.47 -24.98 -19.32
C GLU A 144 -6.93 -24.90 -18.90
N THR A 145 -7.70 -24.07 -19.58
CA THR A 145 -9.16 -24.11 -19.52
C THR A 145 -9.65 -25.43 -20.09
N GLY A 146 -10.12 -26.33 -19.23
CA GLY A 146 -10.74 -27.61 -19.59
C GLY A 146 -11.52 -28.18 -18.39
N PRO A 147 -12.56 -29.00 -18.63
CA PRO A 147 -13.32 -29.62 -17.56
C PRO A 147 -12.44 -30.60 -16.76
N ASP A 148 -12.71 -30.72 -15.46
CA ASP A 148 -12.01 -31.64 -14.56
C ASP A 148 -12.09 -33.10 -15.07
N PRO A 149 -10.99 -33.88 -15.00
CA PRO A 149 -11.00 -35.27 -15.42
C PRO A 149 -11.88 -36.13 -14.50
N PRO A 150 -12.58 -37.15 -15.04
CA PRO A 150 -13.48 -38.01 -14.27
C PRO A 150 -12.75 -38.89 -13.23
N PRO A 151 -13.47 -39.36 -12.19
CA PRO A 151 -12.91 -40.13 -11.08
C PRO A 151 -12.41 -41.53 -11.47
#